data_AF-A0A7R9W2H8-F1
#
_entry.id   AF-A0A7R9W2H8-F1
#
_cell.length_a   1.000
_cell.length_b   1.000
_cell.length_c   1.000
_cell.angle_alpha   90.00
_cell.angle_beta   90.00
_cell.angle_gamma   90.00
#
_symmetry.space_group_name_H-M   'P 1'
#
loop_
_entity.id
_entity.type
_entity.pdbx_description
1 polymer ?
#
loop_
_entity_poly.entity_id
_entity_poly.type
_entity_poly.pdbx_seq_one_letter_code
_entity_poly.pdbx_strand_id
1 'polypeptide(L)'
;GETHALYVTVDTPMGIVMSGFIDDVFGEDLVSNQDLVIQKGLANTNAFNYVYYPYSWHGSLTYRRDENSIETLLDASTNYVYYGNMFDLDASSSVSVYEMEIHTSYVGSNLGVSVWTKSGTYVNFEDDEAAWGDPIASGTVRGRGAGFRTLIPASLFDREVSVAAGTTQAFYVRLGEDALLYSAGANQYQNGEVTVRTGAARGPSG
;
A
#
# COMPACT_ATOMS: atom_id res chain seq x y z
N GLY A 1 16.64 16.89 -6.35
CA GLY A 1 15.84 16.01 -5.48
C GLY A 1 15.72 16.65 -4.12
N GLU A 2 14.71 16.27 -3.35
CA GLU A 2 14.68 16.60 -1.92
C GLU A 2 15.76 15.80 -1.18
N THR A 3 16.29 16.37 -0.09
CA THR A 3 17.28 15.70 0.77
C THR A 3 16.62 15.40 2.10
N HIS A 4 16.63 14.12 2.48
CA HIS A 4 16.08 13.64 3.75
C HIS A 4 17.21 13.02 4.58
N ALA A 5 17.16 13.20 5.90
CA ALA A 5 18.11 12.61 6.85
C ALA A 5 17.46 11.46 7.60
N LEU A 6 18.15 10.32 7.69
CA LEU A 6 17.73 9.14 8.44
C LEU A 6 18.56 9.02 9.72
N TYR A 7 17.90 8.77 10.85
CA TYR A 7 18.57 8.47 12.12
C TYR A 7 18.34 7.00 12.49
N VAL A 8 19.41 6.23 12.54
CA VAL A 8 19.37 4.79 12.84
C VAL A 8 19.94 4.55 14.23
N THR A 9 19.17 3.86 15.08
CA THR A 9 19.61 3.39 16.41
C THR A 9 19.49 1.89 16.49
N VAL A 10 20.31 1.27 17.33
CA VAL A 10 20.15 -0.13 17.72
C VAL A 10 20.07 -0.20 19.23
N ASP A 11 19.04 -0.87 19.75
CA ASP A 11 18.87 -1.11 21.18
C ASP A 11 19.52 -2.45 21.56
N THR A 12 20.83 -2.55 21.36
CA THR A 12 21.58 -3.75 21.73
C THR A 12 22.86 -3.37 22.48
N PRO A 13 23.32 -4.22 23.43
CA PRO A 13 24.54 -3.95 24.20
C PRO A 13 25.80 -3.81 23.35
N MET A 14 25.77 -4.31 22.11
CA MET A 14 26.92 -4.33 21.20
C MET A 14 27.02 -3.10 20.30
N GLY A 15 25.97 -2.25 20.26
CA GLY A 15 25.94 -1.04 19.43
C GLY A 15 26.08 -1.30 17.93
N ILE A 16 26.14 -0.22 17.14
CA ILE A 16 26.53 -0.29 15.72
C ILE A 16 28.06 -0.36 15.68
N VAL A 17 28.60 -1.42 15.07
CA VAL A 17 30.05 -1.56 14.89
C VAL A 17 30.51 -0.60 13.79
N MET A 18 31.58 0.14 14.08
CA MET A 18 32.16 1.13 13.18
C MET A 18 33.51 0.62 12.66
N SER A 19 33.79 0.81 11.37
CA SER A 19 35.09 0.46 10.80
C SER A 19 35.68 1.65 10.02
N GLY A 20 36.86 2.10 10.44
CA GLY A 20 37.70 3.04 9.68
C GLY A 20 37.62 4.51 10.15
N PHE A 21 38.74 5.20 9.99
CA PHE A 21 38.85 6.66 9.95
C PHE A 21 39.02 7.04 8.48
N ILE A 22 38.17 7.89 7.91
CA ILE A 22 38.31 8.34 6.53
C ILE A 22 38.37 9.87 6.51
N ASP A 23 39.45 10.49 6.02
CA ASP A 23 39.62 11.97 5.89
C ASP A 23 38.62 12.63 4.90
N ASP A 24 37.32 12.45 5.11
CA ASP A 24 36.27 12.74 4.15
C ASP A 24 35.44 13.99 4.49
N VAL A 25 35.01 14.68 3.44
CA VAL A 25 34.17 15.89 3.48
C VAL A 25 32.69 15.50 3.62
N PHE A 26 31.95 16.18 4.52
CA PHE A 26 30.51 15.96 4.71
C PHE A 26 29.69 16.36 3.50
N GLY A 27 28.61 15.61 3.25
CA GLY A 27 27.70 15.91 2.15
C GLY A 27 28.20 15.48 0.78
N GLU A 28 29.37 14.84 0.70
CA GLU A 28 29.79 14.15 -0.52
C GLU A 28 29.01 12.85 -0.71
N ASP A 29 28.82 12.46 -1.95
CA ASP A 29 28.17 11.21 -2.33
C ASP A 29 29.03 10.02 -1.85
N LEU A 30 28.44 9.17 -1.00
CA LEU A 30 29.04 7.91 -0.56
C LEU A 30 28.78 6.81 -1.59
N VAL A 31 27.52 6.69 -2.02
CA VAL A 31 27.09 5.75 -3.05
C VAL A 31 25.83 6.30 -3.70
N SER A 32 25.68 6.06 -5.00
CA SER A 32 24.48 6.44 -5.72
C SER A 32 24.04 5.33 -6.67
N ASN A 33 22.79 5.42 -7.09
CA ASN A 33 22.27 4.73 -8.25
C ASN A 33 21.42 5.71 -9.06
N GLN A 34 20.62 5.20 -9.99
CA GLN A 34 19.74 6.01 -10.83
C GLN A 34 18.61 6.74 -10.07
N ASP A 35 18.30 6.35 -8.83
CA ASP A 35 17.14 6.83 -8.08
C ASP A 35 17.53 7.66 -6.85
N LEU A 36 18.60 7.25 -6.17
CA LEU A 36 19.02 7.79 -4.89
C LEU A 36 20.52 8.06 -4.85
N VAL A 37 20.87 9.04 -4.05
CA VAL A 37 22.23 9.35 -3.64
C VAL A 37 22.27 9.27 -2.12
N ILE A 38 23.14 8.42 -1.58
CA ILE A 38 23.46 8.38 -0.16
C ILE A 38 24.70 9.22 0.03
N GLN A 39 24.60 10.26 0.86
CA GLN A 39 25.73 11.13 1.17
C GLN A 39 26.40 10.70 2.48
N LYS A 40 27.69 11.00 2.60
CA LYS A 40 28.48 10.79 3.80
C LYS A 40 27.85 11.59 4.95
N GLY A 41 27.43 10.85 5.98
CA GLY A 41 26.74 11.39 7.14
C GLY A 41 27.62 11.49 8.39
N LEU A 42 26.95 11.60 9.54
CA LEU A 42 27.57 11.72 10.85
C LEU A 42 27.18 10.54 11.73
N ALA A 43 28.10 10.11 12.58
CA ALA A 43 27.81 9.17 13.64
C ALA A 43 27.69 9.87 15.00
N ASN A 44 26.77 9.37 15.82
CA ASN A 44 26.57 9.85 17.18
C ASN A 44 26.50 8.66 18.13
N THR A 45 27.19 8.74 19.26
CA THR A 45 27.21 7.67 20.27
C THR A 45 25.91 7.62 21.08
N ASN A 46 25.18 8.71 21.14
CA ASN A 46 23.85 8.81 21.74
C ASN A 46 22.97 9.67 20.85
N ALA A 47 21.65 9.51 20.90
CA ALA A 47 20.75 10.40 20.18
C ALA A 47 21.05 11.87 20.52
N PHE A 48 21.50 12.62 19.51
CA PHE A 48 21.71 14.07 19.57
C PHE A 48 22.81 14.55 20.54
N ASN A 49 23.85 13.76 20.82
CA ASN A 49 24.99 14.16 21.67
C ASN A 49 26.31 14.32 20.87
N TYR A 50 27.48 14.09 21.47
CA TYR A 50 28.80 14.20 20.85
C TYR A 50 28.86 13.58 19.45
N VAL A 51 29.07 14.45 18.46
CA VAL A 51 29.27 14.04 17.07
C VAL A 51 30.70 13.57 16.91
N TYR A 52 30.84 12.36 16.38
CA TYR A 52 32.14 11.78 16.08
C TYR A 52 32.43 11.94 14.59
N TYR A 53 33.67 12.30 14.29
CA TYR A 53 34.14 12.56 12.94
C TYR A 53 35.48 11.87 12.69
N PRO A 54 35.74 11.33 11.48
CA PRO A 54 34.81 11.09 10.35
C PRO A 54 34.31 9.62 10.29
N TYR A 55 33.02 9.38 10.05
CA TYR A 55 32.44 8.03 10.00
C TYR A 55 31.43 7.86 8.86
N SER A 56 31.45 6.68 8.23
CA SER A 56 30.55 6.33 7.13
C SER A 56 29.61 5.17 7.53
N TRP A 57 28.42 5.15 6.95
CA TRP A 57 27.47 4.05 7.11
C TRP A 57 27.87 2.87 6.23
N HIS A 58 27.95 1.68 6.83
CA HIS A 58 28.28 0.42 6.16
C HIS A 58 27.07 -0.51 6.24
N GLY A 59 26.11 -0.36 5.32
CA GLY A 59 24.91 -1.17 5.29
C GLY A 59 24.28 -1.23 3.90
N SER A 60 23.14 -1.90 3.81
CA SER A 60 22.30 -1.93 2.61
C SER A 60 20.98 -1.23 2.87
N LEU A 61 20.55 -0.37 1.95
CA LEU A 61 19.24 0.27 1.96
C LEU A 61 18.47 -0.31 0.79
N THR A 62 17.38 -1.00 1.10
CA THR A 62 16.41 -1.45 0.09
C THR A 62 15.26 -0.46 0.07
N TYR A 63 14.92 0.05 -1.10
CA TYR A 63 13.84 1.02 -1.30
C TYR A 63 13.00 0.61 -2.50
N ARG A 64 11.81 1.20 -2.61
CA ARG A 64 10.87 0.97 -3.70
C ARG A 64 10.37 2.30 -4.25
N ARG A 65 10.28 2.43 -5.57
CA ARG A 65 9.73 3.59 -6.26
C ARG A 65 8.34 3.23 -6.76
N ASP A 66 7.34 3.37 -5.89
CA ASP A 66 5.96 3.05 -6.26
C ASP A 66 5.10 4.29 -6.03
N GLU A 67 4.77 5.01 -7.11
CA GLU A 67 3.63 5.92 -7.12
C GLU A 67 2.89 5.78 -8.45
N ASN A 68 2.44 4.55 -8.74
CA ASN A 68 1.47 4.32 -9.79
C ASN A 68 0.13 3.99 -9.15
N SER A 69 -0.81 4.92 -9.23
CA SER A 69 -2.19 4.69 -8.81
C SER A 69 -3.09 4.54 -10.04
N ILE A 70 -4.18 3.80 -9.85
CA ILE A 70 -5.31 3.81 -10.75
C ILE A 70 -6.55 4.22 -9.96
N GLU A 71 -7.20 5.27 -10.40
CA GLU A 71 -8.38 5.81 -9.75
C GLU A 71 -9.65 5.41 -10.51
N THR A 72 -10.64 4.90 -9.80
CA THR A 72 -11.99 4.71 -10.33
C THR A 72 -12.84 5.97 -10.08
N LEU A 73 -14.03 6.05 -10.69
CA LEU A 73 -14.95 7.17 -10.49
C LEU A 73 -15.38 7.27 -9.01
N LEU A 74 -15.27 8.48 -8.46
CA LEU A 74 -15.98 8.90 -7.25
C LEU A 74 -17.39 9.39 -7.64
N ASP A 75 -18.22 8.50 -8.15
CA ASP A 75 -19.60 8.88 -8.48
C ASP A 75 -20.51 8.72 -7.26
N ALA A 76 -20.78 9.83 -6.57
CA ALA A 76 -21.78 9.90 -5.50
C ALA A 76 -23.20 10.16 -6.02
N SER A 77 -23.44 10.14 -7.34
CA SER A 77 -24.76 10.44 -7.91
C SER A 77 -25.67 9.22 -8.01
N THR A 78 -25.09 8.01 -8.09
CA THR A 78 -25.85 6.75 -8.22
C THR A 78 -25.96 5.93 -6.93
N ASN A 79 -25.27 6.31 -5.85
CA ASN A 79 -25.37 5.87 -4.44
C ASN A 79 -25.97 4.47 -4.18
N TYR A 80 -25.45 3.43 -4.82
CA TYR A 80 -25.69 2.09 -4.30
C TYR A 80 -24.79 1.89 -3.09
N VAL A 81 -25.41 1.55 -1.96
CA VAL A 81 -24.74 1.32 -0.69
C VAL A 81 -24.87 -0.16 -0.36
N TYR A 82 -23.75 -0.83 -0.14
CA TYR A 82 -23.77 -2.23 0.26
C TYR A 82 -22.56 -2.60 1.12
N TYR A 83 -22.45 -3.88 1.49
CA TYR A 83 -21.37 -4.32 2.39
C TYR A 83 -20.06 -4.53 1.65
N GLY A 84 -20.07 -4.92 0.38
CA GLY A 84 -18.82 -5.23 -0.30
C GLY A 84 -18.90 -5.16 -1.82
N ASN A 85 -17.73 -5.11 -2.45
CA ASN A 85 -17.54 -5.00 -3.89
C ASN A 85 -16.40 -5.92 -4.36
N MET A 86 -16.65 -6.63 -5.46
CA MET A 86 -15.69 -7.50 -6.13
C MET A 86 -15.29 -6.89 -7.47
N PHE A 87 -14.02 -7.00 -7.83
CA PHE A 87 -13.50 -6.54 -9.11
C PHE A 87 -12.29 -7.37 -9.55
N ASP A 88 -12.01 -7.35 -10.84
CA ASP A 88 -10.81 -7.95 -11.42
C ASP A 88 -9.78 -6.87 -11.72
N LEU A 89 -8.50 -7.21 -11.53
CA LEU A 89 -7.34 -6.45 -11.96
C LEU A 89 -6.55 -7.28 -12.97
N ASP A 90 -6.46 -6.82 -14.21
CA ASP A 90 -5.58 -7.40 -15.21
C ASP A 90 -4.28 -6.60 -15.27
N ALA A 91 -3.16 -7.30 -15.06
CA ALA A 91 -1.85 -6.68 -15.05
C ALA A 91 -1.22 -6.76 -16.45
N SER A 92 -0.92 -5.62 -17.07
CA SER A 92 -0.12 -5.52 -18.31
C SER A 92 1.39 -5.57 -18.02
N SER A 93 1.79 -5.14 -16.82
CA SER A 93 3.14 -5.26 -16.26
C SER A 93 3.06 -5.93 -14.89
N SER A 94 4.13 -6.55 -14.41
CA SER A 94 4.13 -7.11 -13.05
C SER A 94 4.02 -5.98 -12.02
N VAL A 95 3.04 -6.06 -11.13
CA VAL A 95 2.74 -5.03 -10.11
C VAL A 95 2.61 -5.64 -8.71
N SER A 96 2.77 -4.83 -7.67
CA SER A 96 2.49 -5.20 -6.29
C SER A 96 1.41 -4.28 -5.72
N VAL A 97 0.27 -4.85 -5.29
CA VAL A 97 -0.80 -4.10 -4.64
C VAL A 97 -0.60 -4.17 -3.13
N TYR A 98 -0.42 -3.02 -2.48
CA TYR A 98 -0.11 -2.94 -1.05
C TYR A 98 -1.01 -1.98 -0.26
N GLU A 99 -1.83 -1.17 -0.95
CA GLU A 99 -2.81 -0.29 -0.34
C GLU A 99 -3.99 -0.06 -1.30
N MET A 100 -5.11 0.43 -0.78
CA MET A 100 -6.25 0.82 -1.61
C MET A 100 -7.13 1.84 -0.90
N GLU A 101 -7.93 2.56 -1.68
CA GLU A 101 -8.95 3.47 -1.16
C GLU A 101 -10.35 2.98 -1.54
N ILE A 102 -11.29 3.23 -0.65
CA ILE A 102 -12.71 2.92 -0.84
C ILE A 102 -13.56 4.18 -0.72
N HIS A 103 -14.75 4.16 -1.30
CA HIS A 103 -15.72 5.24 -1.17
C HIS A 103 -16.80 4.81 -0.18
N THR A 104 -16.97 5.55 0.91
CA THR A 104 -17.89 5.19 1.99
C THR A 104 -18.96 6.26 2.21
N SER A 105 -20.15 5.88 2.69
CA SER A 105 -21.23 6.84 2.99
C SER A 105 -21.09 7.50 4.37
N TYR A 106 -20.34 6.90 5.30
CA TYR A 106 -20.20 7.38 6.68
C TYR A 106 -19.06 8.38 6.84
N VAL A 107 -19.28 9.39 7.68
CA VAL A 107 -18.29 10.42 8.03
C VAL A 107 -17.87 10.25 9.48
N GLY A 108 -16.57 10.11 9.72
CA GLY A 108 -15.97 10.12 11.06
C GLY A 108 -16.15 8.84 11.87
N SER A 109 -17.02 7.92 11.46
CA SER A 109 -17.24 6.60 12.06
C SER A 109 -16.10 5.63 11.76
N ASN A 110 -15.85 4.75 12.71
CA ASN A 110 -14.97 3.59 12.55
C ASN A 110 -15.74 2.49 11.82
N LEU A 111 -15.25 2.06 10.66
CA LEU A 111 -15.81 1.00 9.83
C LEU A 111 -14.88 -0.20 9.89
N GLY A 112 -15.43 -1.38 10.22
CA GLY A 112 -14.68 -2.62 10.06
C GLY A 112 -14.43 -2.87 8.58
N VAL A 113 -13.21 -3.23 8.18
CA VAL A 113 -12.87 -3.52 6.79
C VAL A 113 -12.12 -4.84 6.67
N SER A 114 -12.36 -5.54 5.57
CA SER A 114 -11.62 -6.74 5.20
C SER A 114 -11.45 -6.80 3.69
N VAL A 115 -10.27 -7.21 3.24
CA VAL A 115 -9.91 -7.36 1.84
C VAL A 115 -9.46 -8.78 1.60
N TRP A 116 -10.03 -9.45 0.61
CA TRP A 116 -9.59 -10.75 0.12
C TRP A 116 -9.07 -10.64 -1.30
N THR A 117 -8.33 -11.65 -1.72
CA THR A 117 -7.84 -11.73 -3.08
C THR A 117 -7.75 -13.17 -3.54
N LYS A 118 -7.97 -13.42 -4.83
CA LYS A 118 -7.76 -14.74 -5.45
C LYS A 118 -7.19 -14.59 -6.85
N SER A 119 -6.39 -15.55 -7.28
CA SER A 119 -5.91 -15.59 -8.65
C SER A 119 -7.05 -15.86 -9.64
N GLY A 120 -6.93 -15.30 -10.84
CA GLY A 120 -7.97 -15.33 -11.86
C GLY A 120 -9.11 -14.35 -11.56
N THR A 121 -10.27 -14.60 -12.18
CA THR A 121 -11.46 -13.74 -12.06
C THR A 121 -12.30 -14.05 -10.82
N TYR A 122 -13.06 -13.07 -10.32
CA TYR A 122 -14.11 -13.30 -9.32
C TYR A 122 -15.33 -14.05 -9.90
N VAL A 123 -15.51 -14.05 -11.22
CA VAL A 123 -16.72 -14.56 -11.88
C VAL A 123 -16.91 -16.06 -11.64
N ASN A 124 -18.11 -16.45 -11.23
CA ASN A 124 -18.52 -17.76 -10.71
C ASN A 124 -17.96 -18.14 -9.33
N PHE A 125 -17.28 -17.22 -8.64
CA PHE A 125 -16.80 -17.36 -7.27
C PHE A 125 -17.40 -16.28 -6.35
N GLU A 126 -18.44 -15.59 -6.81
CA GLU A 126 -19.14 -14.56 -6.04
C GLU A 126 -19.68 -15.12 -4.73
N ASP A 127 -20.16 -16.37 -4.76
CA ASP A 127 -20.78 -17.04 -3.64
C ASP A 127 -19.89 -18.06 -2.90
N ASP A 128 -18.66 -18.25 -3.34
CA ASP A 128 -17.74 -19.28 -2.81
C ASP A 128 -16.66 -18.68 -1.91
N GLU A 129 -16.98 -18.47 -0.62
CA GLU A 129 -16.05 -17.95 0.38
C GLU A 129 -14.75 -18.76 0.47
N ALA A 130 -14.84 -20.09 0.31
CA ALA A 130 -13.68 -20.97 0.39
C ALA A 130 -12.68 -20.72 -0.76
N ALA A 131 -13.13 -20.20 -1.91
CA ALA A 131 -12.26 -19.83 -3.02
C ALA A 131 -11.43 -18.55 -2.77
N TRP A 132 -11.81 -17.74 -1.77
CA TRP A 132 -11.12 -16.49 -1.42
C TRP A 132 -10.10 -16.67 -0.28
N GLY A 133 -10.28 -17.69 0.56
CA GLY A 133 -9.39 -17.97 1.70
C GLY A 133 -9.46 -16.90 2.79
N ASP A 134 -8.34 -16.69 3.49
CA ASP A 134 -8.24 -15.68 4.54
C ASP A 134 -8.07 -14.26 3.97
N PRO A 135 -8.57 -13.22 4.65
CA PRO A 135 -8.36 -11.85 4.23
C PRO A 135 -6.86 -11.51 4.20
N ILE A 136 -6.45 -10.75 3.18
CA ILE A 136 -5.09 -10.19 3.05
C ILE A 136 -4.94 -8.85 3.77
N ALA A 137 -6.05 -8.21 4.12
CA ALA A 137 -6.08 -7.04 4.97
C ALA A 137 -7.32 -7.07 5.86
N SER A 138 -7.18 -6.69 7.12
CA SER A 138 -8.33 -6.55 8.03
C SER A 138 -8.07 -5.49 9.10
N GLY A 139 -9.13 -4.80 9.53
CA GLY A 139 -9.00 -3.80 10.59
C GLY A 139 -10.14 -2.80 10.61
N THR A 140 -9.81 -1.57 11.00
CA THR A 140 -10.77 -0.47 11.10
C THR A 140 -10.24 0.76 10.38
N VAL A 141 -11.10 1.37 9.58
CA VAL A 141 -10.82 2.64 8.88
C VAL A 141 -11.81 3.71 9.28
N ARG A 142 -11.41 4.98 9.20
CA ARG A 142 -12.30 6.11 9.53
C ARG A 142 -12.96 6.63 8.27
N GLY A 143 -14.27 6.40 8.13
CA GLY A 143 -15.04 6.82 6.97
C GLY A 143 -14.93 8.32 6.70
N ARG A 144 -14.79 8.71 5.42
CA ARG A 144 -14.70 10.12 4.99
C ARG A 144 -15.96 10.64 4.31
N GLY A 145 -16.96 9.78 4.13
CA GLY A 145 -18.26 10.12 3.57
C GLY A 145 -18.27 10.25 2.05
N ALA A 146 -19.47 10.47 1.54
CA ALA A 146 -19.70 10.54 0.10
C ALA A 146 -18.88 11.68 -0.54
N GLY A 147 -18.22 11.40 -1.67
CA GLY A 147 -17.34 12.34 -2.38
C GLY A 147 -15.89 12.31 -1.91
N PHE A 148 -15.56 11.52 -0.87
CA PHE A 148 -14.21 11.43 -0.34
C PHE A 148 -13.72 9.98 -0.28
N ARG A 149 -12.46 9.77 -0.70
CA ARG A 149 -11.76 8.49 -0.58
C ARG A 149 -11.38 8.22 0.86
N THR A 150 -11.68 7.02 1.32
CA THR A 150 -11.31 6.49 2.64
C THR A 150 -10.18 5.48 2.42
N LEU A 151 -9.00 5.79 2.96
CA LEU A 151 -7.81 4.96 2.81
C LEU A 151 -7.92 3.68 3.66
N ILE A 152 -7.61 2.53 3.05
CA ILE A 152 -7.22 1.30 3.74
C ILE A 152 -5.67 1.30 3.74
N PRO A 153 -5.03 1.68 4.85
CA PRO A 153 -3.59 1.91 4.85
C PRO A 153 -2.83 0.59 4.71
N ALA A 154 -1.63 0.66 4.11
CA ALA A 154 -0.75 -0.49 3.93
C ALA A 154 -0.47 -1.28 5.22
N SER A 155 -0.50 -0.61 6.39
CA SER A 155 -0.33 -1.25 7.69
C SER A 155 -1.44 -2.25 8.07
N LEU A 156 -2.59 -2.23 7.40
CA LEU A 156 -3.65 -3.22 7.58
C LEU A 156 -3.50 -4.44 6.67
N PHE A 157 -2.58 -4.41 5.70
CA PHE A 157 -2.29 -5.54 4.82
C PHE A 157 -1.25 -6.46 5.48
N ASP A 158 -1.58 -7.74 5.60
CA ASP A 158 -0.66 -8.77 6.11
C ASP A 158 0.47 -9.05 5.13
N ARG A 159 0.22 -8.82 3.83
CA ARG A 159 1.17 -8.95 2.73
C ARG A 159 0.73 -8.14 1.52
N GLU A 160 1.68 -7.81 0.67
CA GLU A 160 1.39 -7.29 -0.66
C GLU A 160 0.90 -8.39 -1.60
N VAL A 161 0.13 -8.00 -2.61
CA VAL A 161 -0.35 -8.90 -3.65
C VAL A 161 0.46 -8.67 -4.92
N SER A 162 1.40 -9.58 -5.19
CA SER A 162 2.13 -9.59 -6.45
C SER A 162 1.25 -10.15 -7.57
N VAL A 163 1.03 -9.35 -8.62
CA VAL A 163 0.28 -9.74 -9.81
C VAL A 163 1.22 -9.75 -11.01
N ALA A 164 1.43 -10.92 -11.60
CA ALA A 164 2.36 -11.06 -12.73
C ALA A 164 1.77 -10.45 -14.01
N ALA A 165 2.64 -9.91 -14.88
CA ALA A 165 2.24 -9.44 -16.20
C ALA A 165 1.47 -10.53 -16.98
N GLY A 166 0.38 -10.12 -17.63
CA GLY A 166 -0.52 -10.98 -18.38
C GLY A 166 -1.48 -11.82 -17.53
N THR A 167 -1.53 -11.62 -16.20
CA THR A 167 -2.43 -12.34 -15.30
C THR A 167 -3.55 -11.46 -14.74
N THR A 168 -4.63 -12.11 -14.34
CA THR A 168 -5.76 -11.48 -13.65
C THR A 168 -5.73 -11.86 -12.17
N GLN A 169 -5.97 -10.87 -11.31
CA GLN A 169 -6.16 -11.04 -9.88
C GLN A 169 -7.50 -10.41 -9.48
N ALA A 170 -8.32 -11.16 -8.76
CA ALA A 170 -9.58 -10.65 -8.24
C ALA A 170 -9.40 -10.14 -6.80
N PHE A 171 -10.15 -9.10 -6.47
CA PHE A 171 -10.23 -8.53 -5.13
C PHE A 171 -11.67 -8.48 -4.66
N TYR A 172 -11.87 -8.72 -3.37
CA TYR A 172 -13.14 -8.51 -2.69
C TYR A 172 -12.89 -7.60 -1.49
N VAL A 173 -13.55 -6.45 -1.46
CA VAL A 173 -13.49 -5.53 -0.32
C VAL A 173 -14.84 -5.53 0.38
N ARG A 174 -14.84 -5.71 1.70
CA ARG A 174 -16.06 -5.73 2.52
C ARG A 174 -15.92 -4.82 3.74
N LEU A 175 -17.01 -4.16 4.08
CA LEU A 175 -17.22 -3.43 5.32
C LEU A 175 -18.08 -4.22 6.30
N GLY A 176 -17.92 -3.93 7.59
CA GLY A 176 -18.77 -4.46 8.65
C GLY A 176 -20.23 -3.96 8.54
N GLU A 177 -20.43 -2.83 7.87
CA GLU A 177 -21.70 -2.14 7.67
C GLU A 177 -22.05 -1.99 6.18
N ASP A 178 -23.31 -1.73 5.87
CA ASP A 178 -23.76 -1.28 4.55
C ASP A 178 -23.37 0.20 4.35
N ALA A 179 -22.09 0.43 4.11
CA ALA A 179 -21.54 1.78 3.94
C ALA A 179 -20.66 1.92 2.69
N LEU A 180 -20.44 0.86 1.92
CA LEU A 180 -19.59 0.90 0.73
C LEU A 180 -20.39 1.46 -0.45
N LEU A 181 -19.93 2.59 -1.00
CA LEU A 181 -20.52 3.24 -2.16
C LEU A 181 -19.89 2.69 -3.44
N TYR A 182 -20.72 2.39 -4.43
CA TYR A 182 -20.29 1.98 -5.75
C TYR A 182 -21.28 2.46 -6.82
N SER A 183 -20.82 2.51 -8.07
CA SER A 183 -21.64 2.78 -9.25
C SER A 183 -22.03 1.47 -9.94
N ALA A 184 -23.24 1.43 -10.50
CA ALA A 184 -23.66 0.31 -11.33
C ALA A 184 -23.06 0.40 -12.75
N GLY A 185 -22.83 -0.76 -13.36
CA GLY A 185 -22.38 -0.86 -14.75
C GLY A 185 -21.05 -1.61 -14.89
N ALA A 186 -20.82 -2.15 -16.08
CA ALA A 186 -19.55 -2.80 -16.43
C ALA A 186 -18.53 -1.74 -16.87
N ASN A 187 -17.96 -1.03 -15.91
CA ASN A 187 -16.93 -0.03 -16.14
C ASN A 187 -15.54 -0.67 -16.15
N GLN A 188 -14.65 -0.13 -16.98
CA GLN A 188 -13.23 -0.46 -16.98
C GLN A 188 -12.40 0.81 -16.81
N TYR A 189 -11.39 0.73 -15.96
CA TYR A 189 -10.41 1.78 -15.74
C TYR A 189 -9.04 1.21 -16.09
N GLN A 190 -8.19 1.97 -16.78
CA GLN A 190 -6.86 1.47 -17.12
C GLN A 190 -5.81 2.58 -17.05
N ASN A 191 -4.58 2.20 -16.75
CA ASN A 191 -3.38 2.98 -16.99
C ASN A 191 -2.40 2.15 -17.85
N GLY A 192 -1.14 2.55 -17.97
CA GLY A 192 -0.14 1.82 -18.77
C GLY A 192 0.24 0.44 -18.22
N GLU A 193 -0.19 0.09 -17.00
CA GLU A 193 0.28 -1.08 -16.26
C GLU A 193 -0.85 -2.02 -15.84
N VAL A 194 -2.05 -1.50 -15.55
CA VAL A 194 -3.18 -2.30 -15.06
C VAL A 194 -4.50 -1.85 -15.67
N THR A 195 -5.43 -2.80 -15.78
CA THR A 195 -6.84 -2.57 -16.09
C THR A 195 -7.69 -3.12 -14.95
N VAL A 196 -8.52 -2.27 -14.33
CA VAL A 196 -9.51 -2.67 -13.33
C VAL A 196 -10.87 -2.82 -14.01
N ARG A 197 -11.47 -4.00 -13.90
CA ARG A 197 -12.83 -4.30 -14.37
C ARG A 197 -13.76 -4.34 -13.17
N THR A 198 -14.68 -3.39 -13.09
CA THR A 198 -15.69 -3.34 -12.02
C THR A 198 -16.60 -4.57 -12.08
N GLY A 199 -17.02 -5.06 -10.91
CA GLY A 199 -17.78 -6.30 -10.79
C GLY A 199 -18.99 -6.21 -9.88
N ALA A 200 -19.26 -7.29 -9.15
CA ALA A 200 -20.48 -7.46 -8.36
C ALA A 200 -20.39 -6.83 -6.96
N ALA A 201 -21.54 -6.43 -6.41
CA ALA A 201 -21.65 -6.03 -5.00
C ALA A 201 -22.27 -7.17 -4.18
N ARG A 202 -21.75 -7.43 -2.96
CA ARG A 202 -22.20 -8.53 -2.09
C ARG A 202 -22.38 -8.15 -0.62
N GLY A 203 -23.42 -8.72 0.01
CA GLY A 203 -23.84 -8.56 1.40
C GLY A 203 -23.44 -9.76 2.25
N PRO A 204 -23.58 -9.72 3.60
CA PRO A 204 -23.42 -10.92 4.41
C PRO A 204 -24.36 -12.02 3.91
N SER A 205 -23.84 -13.25 3.80
CA SER A 205 -24.67 -14.45 3.67
C SER A 205 -25.53 -14.57 4.92
N GLY A 206 -26.86 -14.51 4.74
CA GLY A 206 -27.83 -14.74 5.81
C GLY A 206 -27.91 -16.21 6.22
#